data_AF-B0D3E7-F1
#
_entry.id   AF-B0D3E7-F1
#
_cell.length_a   1.000
_cell.length_b   1.000
_cell.length_c   1.000
_cell.angle_alpha   90.00
_cell.angle_beta   90.00
_cell.angle_gamma   90.00
#
_symmetry.space_group_name_H-M   'P 1'
#
loop_
_entity.id
_entity.type
_entity.pdbx_description
1 polymer ?
#
loop_
_entity_poly.entity_id
_entity_poly.type
_entity_poly.pdbx_seq_one_letter_code
_entity_poly.pdbx_strand_id
1 'polypeptide(L)'
;MPAFDPVRDAVLNSPIDPSSSSYFMPPTRRATHLSVLLNSDQPTEKHKRPNSIDHLLLNTDIPLTFTDPESPISRSSRPSSSSHYTPSSPPMPPPPSPPPPAAAPYNPVRRTAPGSILVPLSRAEMEDFKHYRGQGSSRLTKRKRGASNEPDTLDQPPLKKLVGDVGVVVQHYNSRPDVGVVQRLESPIIGLKNFNNWVKSVLISRFAHPVLAKSPSSNGYSGPGRGGRGGSGKVLDMGCGKGGDMTKWAKAHVRELFGVDIAAVSVDQARSRWESMRGPRFEAHFAALDCYTEPLSKAFSPAKLAQPFDVVSMQFCMHYAFETVQKARCMLENVSRHLRTGGVFIGTIPNADILLEHLDELPPDKDDLSFGNSVYKIRFENRDSKPMFGHKYWFFLQDAVENVPEYVVRWENFVQMAADYKLYPVYKEEFHQVFEEHQEHPEFKPLLVRMKVVDTNGESAMDEDQWEAANIYIAFAFEKR
;
A
#
# COMPACT_ATOMS: atom_id res chain seq x y z
N MET A 1 -22.25 25.18 24.18
CA MET A 1 -21.26 24.08 24.32
C MET A 1 -19.88 24.70 24.54
N PRO A 2 -19.01 24.12 25.39
CA PRO A 2 -17.58 24.42 25.30
C PRO A 2 -17.05 23.98 23.93
N ALA A 3 -16.06 24.68 23.40
CA ALA A 3 -15.44 24.31 22.12
C ALA A 3 -14.49 23.11 22.28
N PHE A 4 -14.48 22.23 21.28
CA PHE A 4 -13.61 21.05 21.19
C PHE A 4 -12.17 21.47 20.86
N ASP A 5 -11.21 20.96 21.61
CA ASP A 5 -9.77 21.23 21.44
C ASP A 5 -9.05 19.88 21.20
N PRO A 6 -8.56 19.62 19.98
CA PRO A 6 -7.98 18.33 19.63
C PRO A 6 -6.65 18.01 20.35
N VAL A 7 -6.02 18.97 21.03
CA VAL A 7 -4.86 18.69 21.90
C VAL A 7 -5.35 18.34 23.30
N ARG A 8 -6.18 19.20 23.92
CA ARG A 8 -6.74 18.97 25.25
C ARG A 8 -7.53 17.67 25.33
N ASP A 9 -8.43 17.43 24.37
CA ASP A 9 -9.30 16.26 24.37
C ASP A 9 -8.53 14.98 24.02
N ALA A 10 -7.39 15.07 23.33
CA ALA A 10 -6.50 13.94 23.08
C ALA A 10 -5.58 13.64 24.27
N VAL A 11 -5.08 14.66 24.98
CA VAL A 11 -4.35 14.50 26.26
C VAL A 11 -5.26 13.89 27.33
N LEU A 12 -6.52 14.36 27.45
CA LEU A 12 -7.53 13.80 28.36
C LEU A 12 -7.88 12.33 28.07
N ASN A 13 -7.53 11.80 26.90
CA ASN A 13 -7.74 10.42 26.49
C ASN A 13 -6.45 9.55 26.58
N SER A 14 -5.31 10.12 26.99
CA SER A 14 -4.02 9.42 27.08
C SER A 14 -3.83 8.75 28.45
N PRO A 15 -3.38 7.49 28.53
CA PRO A 15 -3.32 6.73 29.79
C PRO A 15 -1.98 6.93 30.55
N ILE A 16 -1.64 8.16 30.95
CA ILE A 16 -0.43 8.48 31.76
C ILE A 16 -0.76 9.54 32.83
N ASP A 17 -0.13 9.41 34.01
CA ASP A 17 -0.30 10.29 35.19
C ASP A 17 0.13 11.76 34.96
N PRO A 18 -0.60 12.76 35.48
CA PRO A 18 -0.31 14.17 35.25
C PRO A 18 0.69 14.76 36.26
N SER A 19 1.96 14.36 36.22
CA SER A 19 2.97 14.81 37.21
C SER A 19 4.35 15.21 36.66
N SER A 20 4.42 15.90 35.52
CA SER A 20 5.64 16.64 35.10
C SER A 20 5.33 17.78 34.13
N SER A 21 5.35 19.03 34.60
CA SER A 21 5.15 20.23 33.77
C SER A 21 6.35 21.18 33.88
N SER A 22 7.26 21.14 32.91
CA SER A 22 8.33 22.13 32.72
C SER A 22 8.07 22.93 31.45
N TYR A 23 7.84 24.24 31.59
CA TYR A 23 7.74 25.14 30.44
C TYR A 23 9.12 25.33 29.79
N PHE A 24 9.22 25.05 28.50
CA PHE A 24 10.34 25.43 27.64
C PHE A 24 9.80 26.02 26.33
N MET A 25 10.45 27.06 25.81
CA MET A 25 10.08 27.66 24.53
C MET A 25 10.83 26.96 23.38
N PRO A 26 10.18 26.68 22.23
CA PRO A 26 10.85 26.15 21.05
C PRO A 26 11.73 27.22 20.38
N PRO A 27 12.78 26.83 19.64
CA PRO A 27 13.60 27.76 18.88
C PRO A 27 12.84 28.38 17.70
N THR A 28 13.23 29.59 17.30
CA THR A 28 12.64 30.34 16.19
C THR A 28 12.87 29.63 14.84
N ARG A 29 11.83 29.00 14.30
CA ARG A 29 11.77 28.65 12.87
C ARG A 29 11.51 29.93 12.05
N ARG A 30 12.02 30.01 10.82
CA ARG A 30 11.60 31.04 9.86
C ARG A 30 10.25 30.61 9.28
N ALA A 31 9.24 31.48 9.36
CA ALA A 31 7.99 31.30 8.63
C ALA A 31 8.19 31.70 7.16
N THR A 32 7.66 30.91 6.23
CA THR A 32 7.57 31.25 4.81
C THR A 32 6.14 31.70 4.49
N HIS A 33 6.01 32.88 3.87
CA HIS A 33 4.71 33.38 3.45
C HIS A 33 4.19 32.58 2.26
N LEU A 34 2.98 32.05 2.36
CA LEU A 34 2.43 31.01 1.47
C LEU A 34 2.49 31.37 -0.03
N SER A 35 2.35 32.66 -0.35
CA SER A 35 2.40 33.19 -1.73
C SER A 35 3.77 33.10 -2.41
N VAL A 36 4.84 32.78 -1.67
CA VAL A 36 6.20 32.64 -2.25
C VAL A 36 6.39 31.26 -2.88
N LEU A 37 5.67 30.24 -2.40
CA LEU A 37 5.83 28.84 -2.83
C LEU A 37 4.94 28.44 -4.03
N LEU A 38 3.98 29.29 -4.40
CA LEU A 38 3.01 29.04 -5.48
C LEU A 38 3.28 29.86 -6.76
N ASN A 39 4.26 30.76 -6.74
CA ASN A 39 4.56 31.62 -7.89
C ASN A 39 5.74 31.07 -8.71
N SER A 40 5.44 30.21 -9.68
CA SER A 40 6.30 30.01 -10.85
C SER A 40 5.91 31.00 -11.96
N ASP A 41 6.77 32.01 -12.19
CA ASP A 41 6.50 33.08 -13.16
C ASP A 41 6.49 32.58 -14.61
N GLN A 42 5.31 32.52 -15.25
CA GLN A 42 5.16 32.78 -16.70
C GLN A 42 3.85 33.53 -17.03
N PRO A 43 3.79 34.28 -18.15
CA PRO A 43 2.73 35.28 -18.39
C PRO A 43 1.40 34.70 -18.88
N THR A 44 0.31 35.43 -18.64
CA THR A 44 -1.06 35.01 -18.98
C THR A 44 -1.42 35.19 -20.46
N GLU A 45 -1.99 34.15 -21.08
CA GLU A 45 -2.97 34.32 -22.17
C GLU A 45 -4.29 33.61 -21.82
N LYS A 46 -5.42 34.20 -22.23
CA LYS A 46 -6.78 33.79 -21.81
C LYS A 46 -7.47 32.93 -22.86
N HIS A 47 -7.27 31.61 -22.81
CA HIS A 47 -8.07 30.68 -23.61
C HIS A 47 -9.27 30.09 -22.86
N LYS A 48 -10.42 30.07 -23.54
CA LYS A 48 -11.70 29.58 -23.02
C LYS A 48 -11.75 28.05 -23.08
N ARG A 49 -12.25 27.40 -22.02
CA ARG A 49 -12.61 25.97 -22.04
C ARG A 49 -13.81 25.73 -22.98
N PRO A 50 -13.77 24.73 -23.89
CA PRO A 50 -14.95 24.03 -24.36
C PRO A 50 -15.29 22.85 -23.43
N ASN A 51 -16.58 22.53 -23.31
CA ASN A 51 -17.07 21.30 -22.68
C ASN A 51 -17.45 20.26 -23.77
N SER A 52 -17.73 19.02 -23.33
CA SER A 52 -18.20 17.86 -24.10
C SER A 52 -17.15 17.11 -24.93
N ILE A 53 -17.04 15.80 -24.63
CA ILE A 53 -16.45 14.80 -25.52
C ILE A 53 -17.61 14.11 -26.23
N ASP A 54 -18.08 14.74 -27.30
CA ASP A 54 -19.03 14.17 -28.27
C ASP A 54 -18.51 14.49 -29.67
N HIS A 55 -17.66 13.62 -30.22
CA HIS A 55 -17.39 13.41 -31.67
C HIS A 55 -16.15 12.54 -31.84
N LEU A 56 -16.33 11.22 -32.02
CA LEU A 56 -15.34 10.34 -32.69
C LEU A 56 -15.99 9.02 -33.13
N LEU A 57 -17.09 9.12 -33.89
CA LEU A 57 -17.74 8.02 -34.59
C LEU A 57 -18.19 8.50 -35.98
N LEU A 58 -18.06 7.62 -36.98
CA LEU A 58 -18.48 7.80 -38.40
C LEU A 58 -17.67 8.86 -39.19
N ASN A 59 -17.36 8.70 -40.49
CA ASN A 59 -17.32 7.50 -41.34
C ASN A 59 -16.42 7.76 -42.56
N THR A 60 -15.79 6.72 -43.12
CA THR A 60 -15.33 6.70 -44.52
C THR A 60 -15.42 5.30 -45.12
N ASP A 61 -16.53 5.03 -45.81
CA ASP A 61 -16.59 4.07 -46.92
C ASP A 61 -15.78 4.65 -48.12
N ILE A 62 -15.50 3.98 -49.25
CA ILE A 62 -16.21 2.95 -50.01
C ILE A 62 -15.19 1.99 -50.72
N PRO A 63 -15.52 1.09 -51.68
CA PRO A 63 -15.24 -0.35 -51.51
C PRO A 63 -14.25 -0.94 -52.53
N LEU A 64 -14.06 -2.28 -52.49
CA LEU A 64 -14.21 -3.15 -53.68
C LEU A 64 -14.27 -4.65 -53.26
N THR A 65 -14.82 -5.49 -54.13
CA THR A 65 -14.99 -6.95 -53.93
C THR A 65 -14.47 -7.73 -55.15
N PHE A 66 -13.91 -8.93 -54.96
CA PHE A 66 -14.39 -10.23 -55.53
C PHE A 66 -13.43 -11.40 -55.21
N THR A 67 -13.92 -12.62 -55.45
CA THR A 67 -13.50 -13.96 -54.99
C THR A 67 -12.27 -14.60 -55.68
N ASP A 68 -11.72 -15.65 -55.05
CA ASP A 68 -10.81 -16.66 -55.64
C ASP A 68 -11.44 -17.45 -56.82
N PRO A 69 -10.65 -18.25 -57.57
CA PRO A 69 -10.69 -19.71 -57.37
C PRO A 69 -9.34 -20.47 -57.54
N GLU A 70 -9.39 -21.81 -57.63
CA GLU A 70 -8.34 -22.80 -57.32
C GLU A 70 -7.27 -23.13 -58.42
N SER A 71 -6.24 -23.90 -58.01
CA SER A 71 -5.13 -24.48 -58.83
C SER A 71 -5.53 -25.68 -59.71
N PRO A 72 -4.66 -26.21 -60.63
CA PRO A 72 -3.96 -27.49 -60.30
C PRO A 72 -2.65 -27.91 -61.06
N ILE A 73 -1.86 -28.82 -60.42
CA ILE A 73 -1.19 -30.06 -60.97
C ILE A 73 0.11 -30.01 -61.86
N SER A 74 1.26 -30.21 -61.16
CA SER A 74 2.19 -31.38 -61.23
C SER A 74 3.27 -31.65 -62.33
N ARG A 75 4.40 -32.25 -61.85
CA ARG A 75 5.38 -33.17 -62.52
C ARG A 75 6.23 -32.56 -63.67
N SER A 76 7.50 -32.93 -63.93
CA SER A 76 8.44 -33.98 -63.44
C SER A 76 9.91 -33.43 -63.59
N SER A 77 11.08 -34.06 -63.38
CA SER A 77 11.59 -35.45 -63.19
C SER A 77 12.93 -35.42 -62.40
N ARG A 78 13.64 -36.57 -62.27
CA ARG A 78 15.06 -36.71 -61.82
C ARG A 78 15.89 -37.38 -62.95
N PRO A 79 17.23 -37.25 -62.98
CA PRO A 79 18.08 -38.39 -62.58
C PRO A 79 19.38 -37.97 -61.83
N SER A 80 20.36 -38.88 -61.70
CA SER A 80 21.48 -38.78 -60.75
C SER A 80 22.77 -39.48 -61.23
N SER A 81 23.95 -38.98 -60.84
CA SER A 81 25.22 -39.73 -60.81
C SER A 81 26.28 -39.06 -59.90
N SER A 82 27.38 -39.79 -59.62
CA SER A 82 28.51 -39.44 -58.74
C SER A 82 29.65 -38.68 -59.50
N SER A 83 30.83 -38.32 -58.97
CA SER A 83 31.61 -38.75 -57.78
C SER A 83 32.75 -37.76 -57.39
N HIS A 84 33.19 -37.80 -56.13
CA HIS A 84 34.51 -37.42 -55.53
C HIS A 84 35.40 -36.32 -56.16
N TYR A 85 35.83 -35.33 -55.35
CA TYR A 85 37.21 -35.22 -54.81
C TYR A 85 37.30 -34.10 -53.73
N THR A 86 38.37 -34.11 -52.91
CA THR A 86 38.74 -33.12 -51.87
C THR A 86 40.26 -32.83 -51.99
N PRO A 87 40.93 -31.92 -51.22
CA PRO A 87 40.44 -31.02 -50.15
C PRO A 87 40.93 -29.54 -50.23
N SER A 88 40.37 -28.66 -49.38
CA SER A 88 41.08 -27.50 -48.82
C SER A 88 40.47 -27.02 -47.48
N SER A 89 41.29 -26.45 -46.60
CA SER A 89 40.93 -25.94 -45.25
C SER A 89 42.06 -25.01 -44.76
N PRO A 90 41.88 -24.16 -43.72
CA PRO A 90 40.67 -23.74 -42.98
C PRO A 90 40.39 -22.22 -43.22
N PRO A 91 39.56 -21.48 -42.41
CA PRO A 91 39.75 -21.20 -40.98
C PRO A 91 38.59 -21.65 -40.08
N MET A 92 38.76 -21.56 -38.75
CA MET A 92 37.77 -22.00 -37.76
C MET A 92 36.70 -20.93 -37.45
N PRO A 93 35.43 -21.31 -37.24
CA PRO A 93 34.44 -20.44 -36.59
C PRO A 93 34.68 -20.35 -35.06
N PRO A 94 34.14 -19.32 -34.39
CA PRO A 94 34.17 -19.24 -32.92
C PRO A 94 33.36 -20.38 -32.26
N PRO A 95 33.65 -20.74 -31.00
CA PRO A 95 33.04 -21.88 -30.33
C PRO A 95 31.54 -21.67 -30.05
N PRO A 96 30.71 -22.72 -30.12
CA PRO A 96 29.29 -22.63 -29.80
C PRO A 96 29.04 -22.43 -28.30
N SER A 97 27.93 -21.78 -27.97
CA SER A 97 27.43 -21.65 -26.59
C SER A 97 27.28 -23.02 -25.93
N PRO A 98 27.59 -23.15 -24.61
CA PRO A 98 27.41 -24.40 -23.90
C PRO A 98 25.92 -24.81 -23.89
N PRO A 99 25.59 -26.10 -24.04
CA PRO A 99 24.21 -26.56 -23.99
C PRO A 99 23.62 -26.35 -22.59
N PRO A 100 22.30 -26.16 -22.46
CA PRO A 100 21.65 -26.13 -21.16
C PRO A 100 21.89 -27.48 -20.43
N PRO A 101 22.06 -27.48 -19.10
CA PRO A 101 22.37 -28.69 -18.35
C PRO A 101 21.25 -29.72 -18.54
N ALA A 102 21.63 -30.93 -18.94
CA ALA A 102 20.68 -32.01 -19.17
C ALA A 102 19.88 -32.31 -17.90
N ALA A 103 18.55 -32.37 -18.03
CA ALA A 103 17.63 -32.69 -16.93
C ALA A 103 17.68 -34.19 -16.56
N ALA A 104 18.85 -34.65 -16.12
CA ALA A 104 19.02 -36.00 -15.58
C ALA A 104 18.23 -36.12 -14.27
N PRO A 105 17.23 -37.02 -14.17
CA PRO A 105 16.54 -37.24 -12.91
C PRO A 105 17.53 -37.78 -11.86
N TYR A 106 17.43 -37.27 -10.64
CA TYR A 106 18.33 -37.59 -9.52
C TYR A 106 18.44 -39.11 -9.31
N ASN A 107 19.61 -39.68 -9.63
CA ASN A 107 19.86 -41.11 -9.62
C ASN A 107 20.94 -41.47 -8.56
N PRO A 108 20.56 -41.76 -7.31
CA PRO A 108 21.52 -42.08 -6.26
C PRO A 108 22.19 -43.43 -6.50
N VAL A 109 23.53 -43.42 -6.54
CA VAL A 109 24.39 -44.56 -6.91
C VAL A 109 24.56 -45.58 -5.76
N ARG A 110 23.91 -45.36 -4.61
CA ARG A 110 23.75 -46.36 -3.54
C ARG A 110 22.28 -46.64 -3.30
N ARG A 111 21.83 -47.81 -3.75
CA ARG A 111 20.51 -48.37 -3.47
C ARG A 111 20.69 -49.60 -2.58
N THR A 112 20.14 -49.59 -1.38
CA THR A 112 20.04 -50.81 -0.56
C THR A 112 19.03 -51.78 -1.20
N ALA A 113 19.28 -53.08 -1.07
CA ALA A 113 18.41 -54.10 -1.65
C ALA A 113 17.02 -54.09 -0.96
N PRO A 114 15.91 -54.23 -1.70
CA PRO A 114 14.57 -54.28 -1.13
C PRO A 114 14.32 -55.64 -0.45
N GLY A 115 14.80 -55.81 0.78
CA GLY A 115 14.84 -57.12 1.44
C GLY A 115 14.99 -57.12 2.97
N SER A 116 14.66 -56.03 3.67
CA SER A 116 14.66 -56.01 5.14
C SER A 116 13.74 -54.93 5.75
N ILE A 117 12.45 -55.24 5.85
CA ILE A 117 11.52 -54.62 6.80
C ILE A 117 11.06 -55.74 7.76
N LEU A 118 10.65 -55.38 8.99
CA LEU A 118 10.18 -56.27 10.06
C LEU A 118 11.24 -56.94 10.96
N VAL A 119 12.13 -56.12 11.54
CA VAL A 119 12.50 -56.30 12.96
C VAL A 119 12.31 -54.95 13.66
N PRO A 120 11.40 -54.82 14.65
CA PRO A 120 11.33 -53.63 15.49
C PRO A 120 12.58 -53.54 16.38
N LEU A 121 13.15 -52.33 16.52
CA LEU A 121 14.26 -52.07 17.45
C LEU A 121 13.93 -52.59 18.85
N SER A 122 14.84 -53.36 19.44
CA SER A 122 14.70 -53.83 20.82
C SER A 122 14.75 -52.65 21.79
N ARG A 123 14.22 -52.85 23.02
CA ARG A 123 14.30 -51.82 24.06
C ARG A 123 15.75 -51.42 24.39
N ALA A 124 16.70 -52.35 24.30
CA ALA A 124 18.11 -52.09 24.54
C ALA A 124 18.69 -51.14 23.48
N GLU A 125 18.55 -51.45 22.19
CA GLU A 125 19.02 -50.58 21.09
C GLU A 125 18.36 -49.20 21.14
N MET A 126 17.08 -49.15 21.55
CA MET A 126 16.32 -47.91 21.71
C MET A 126 16.71 -47.09 22.96
N GLU A 127 17.40 -47.69 23.92
CA GLU A 127 18.02 -47.00 25.05
C GLU A 127 19.46 -46.60 24.75
N ASP A 128 20.24 -47.42 24.04
CA ASP A 128 21.56 -47.03 23.54
C ASP A 128 21.47 -45.79 22.64
N PHE A 129 20.50 -45.74 21.71
CA PHE A 129 20.27 -44.54 20.88
C PHE A 129 19.88 -43.29 21.68
N LYS A 130 19.29 -43.42 22.88
CA LYS A 130 18.99 -42.27 23.77
C LYS A 130 20.21 -41.78 24.53
N HIS A 131 21.18 -42.65 24.79
CA HIS A 131 22.39 -42.33 25.56
C HIS A 131 23.63 -42.09 24.68
N TYR A 132 23.58 -42.43 23.40
CA TYR A 132 24.68 -42.29 22.45
C TYR A 132 25.18 -40.85 22.31
N ARG A 133 26.41 -40.59 22.79
CA ARG A 133 27.11 -39.32 22.62
C ARG A 133 28.21 -39.45 21.57
N GLY A 134 27.86 -39.20 20.31
CA GLY A 134 28.85 -38.96 19.26
C GLY A 134 29.75 -37.76 19.60
N GLN A 135 31.05 -37.90 19.40
CA GLN A 135 32.01 -36.80 19.54
C GLN A 135 31.71 -35.72 18.49
N GLY A 136 31.41 -34.49 18.93
CA GLY A 136 31.18 -33.33 18.06
C GLY A 136 30.05 -32.38 18.47
N SER A 137 29.11 -32.82 19.31
CA SER A 137 27.99 -31.95 19.75
C SER A 137 28.41 -30.95 20.83
N SER A 138 28.73 -29.72 20.41
CA SER A 138 29.04 -28.60 21.32
C SER A 138 27.78 -28.12 22.05
N ARG A 139 27.84 -28.04 23.39
CA ARG A 139 26.69 -27.73 24.25
C ARG A 139 26.47 -26.22 24.34
N LEU A 140 25.57 -25.67 23.52
CA LEU A 140 25.01 -24.34 23.76
C LEU A 140 24.32 -24.30 25.13
N THR A 141 24.84 -23.47 26.04
CA THR A 141 24.42 -23.36 27.44
C THR A 141 23.10 -22.62 27.59
N LYS A 142 22.00 -23.36 27.44
CA LYS A 142 20.62 -22.84 27.60
C LYS A 142 20.40 -22.33 29.02
N ARG A 143 20.47 -21.01 29.23
CA ARG A 143 20.12 -20.34 30.50
C ARG A 143 18.71 -20.76 30.93
N LYS A 144 18.59 -21.40 32.09
CA LYS A 144 17.31 -21.83 32.68
C LYS A 144 16.52 -20.59 33.13
N ARG A 145 15.49 -20.20 32.38
CA ARG A 145 14.43 -19.33 32.92
C ARG A 145 13.70 -20.09 34.04
N GLY A 146 13.26 -19.37 35.07
CA GLY A 146 12.41 -19.93 36.12
C GLY A 146 11.05 -20.36 35.57
N ALA A 147 10.37 -21.26 36.26
CA ALA A 147 9.00 -21.62 35.93
C ALA A 147 8.06 -20.48 36.38
N SER A 148 7.25 -19.98 35.44
CA SER A 148 6.14 -19.06 35.70
C SER A 148 4.83 -19.85 35.70
N ASN A 149 4.02 -19.71 36.75
CA ASN A 149 2.72 -20.40 36.86
C ASN A 149 1.61 -19.64 36.12
N GLU A 150 1.71 -19.58 34.78
CA GLU A 150 0.65 -19.05 33.91
C GLU A 150 0.11 -20.19 33.02
N PRO A 151 -1.22 -20.24 32.75
CA PRO A 151 -1.83 -21.34 32.02
C PRO A 151 -1.55 -21.28 30.51
N ASP A 152 -1.36 -22.46 29.89
CA ASP A 152 -1.11 -22.62 28.46
C ASP A 152 -2.30 -22.14 27.61
N THR A 153 -2.14 -21.04 26.88
CA THR A 153 -3.07 -20.57 25.84
C THR A 153 -2.69 -21.15 24.47
N LEU A 154 -2.92 -22.46 24.32
CA LEU A 154 -2.76 -23.17 23.05
C LEU A 154 -3.88 -22.79 22.07
N ASP A 155 -3.63 -21.82 21.18
CA ASP A 155 -4.03 -21.85 19.76
C ASP A 155 -3.58 -20.59 18.98
N GLN A 156 -2.27 -20.50 18.69
CA GLN A 156 -1.79 -19.69 17.56
C GLN A 156 -0.72 -20.48 16.78
N PRO A 157 -0.90 -20.74 15.47
CA PRO A 157 0.15 -21.33 14.66
C PRO A 157 1.33 -20.35 14.53
N PRO A 158 2.58 -20.84 14.45
CA PRO A 158 3.75 -19.97 14.36
C PRO A 158 3.67 -19.11 13.10
N LEU A 159 3.82 -17.79 13.26
CA LEU A 159 3.89 -16.82 12.17
C LEU A 159 4.88 -17.30 11.11
N LYS A 160 4.39 -17.52 9.89
CA LYS A 160 5.26 -17.76 8.73
C LYS A 160 6.23 -16.59 8.64
N LYS A 161 7.54 -16.85 8.66
CA LYS A 161 8.53 -15.81 8.33
C LYS A 161 8.26 -15.33 6.91
N LEU A 162 7.79 -14.10 6.79
CA LEU A 162 7.67 -13.41 5.51
C LEU A 162 9.09 -13.13 5.00
N VAL A 163 9.29 -13.30 3.69
CA VAL A 163 10.60 -13.28 3.03
C VAL A 163 10.61 -12.19 1.97
N GLY A 164 11.77 -11.58 1.73
CA GLY A 164 11.91 -10.48 0.79
C GLY A 164 11.27 -9.18 1.31
N ASP A 165 10.92 -8.30 0.37
CA ASP A 165 10.47 -6.93 0.64
C ASP A 165 9.25 -6.86 1.57
N VAL A 166 8.28 -7.78 1.43
CA VAL A 166 7.12 -7.91 2.33
C VAL A 166 7.56 -8.12 3.79
N GLY A 167 8.64 -8.87 4.03
CA GLY A 167 9.19 -9.07 5.37
C GLY A 167 9.78 -7.78 5.95
N VAL A 168 10.41 -6.94 5.12
CA VAL A 168 10.96 -5.64 5.52
C VAL A 168 9.86 -4.67 5.89
N VAL A 169 8.82 -4.54 5.05
CA VAL A 169 7.62 -3.71 5.30
C VAL A 169 6.97 -4.08 6.64
N VAL A 170 6.71 -5.37 6.85
CA VAL A 170 6.06 -5.89 8.07
C VAL A 170 6.95 -5.71 9.30
N GLN A 171 8.27 -5.89 9.17
CA GLN A 171 9.20 -5.68 10.28
C GLN A 171 9.23 -4.20 10.70
N HIS A 172 9.26 -3.26 9.75
CA HIS A 172 9.28 -1.82 10.04
C HIS A 172 7.98 -1.35 10.75
N TYR A 173 6.81 -1.72 10.24
CA TYR A 173 5.55 -1.30 10.87
C TYR A 173 5.26 -1.98 12.22
N ASN A 174 5.78 -3.19 12.46
CA ASN A 174 5.71 -3.84 13.77
C ASN A 174 6.76 -3.33 14.78
N SER A 175 7.93 -2.86 14.33
CA SER A 175 9.01 -2.40 15.24
C SER A 175 8.76 -0.99 15.79
N ARG A 176 8.08 -0.13 15.01
CA ARG A 176 7.75 1.24 15.43
C ARG A 176 6.83 1.20 16.67
N PRO A 177 7.15 1.90 17.78
CA PRO A 177 6.27 1.98 18.94
C PRO A 177 4.98 2.76 18.64
N ASP A 178 4.00 2.74 19.54
CA ASP A 178 3.00 3.80 19.60
C ASP A 178 3.45 4.84 20.63
N VAL A 179 3.81 6.02 20.14
CA VAL A 179 4.38 7.13 20.94
C VAL A 179 3.29 8.00 21.60
N GLY A 180 2.02 7.68 21.34
CA GLY A 180 0.89 8.45 21.84
C GLY A 180 0.82 9.87 21.27
N VAL A 181 0.09 10.75 21.97
CA VAL A 181 -0.21 12.11 21.48
C VAL A 181 0.92 13.09 21.77
N VAL A 182 1.52 13.02 22.96
CA VAL A 182 2.49 14.03 23.44
C VAL A 182 3.79 13.95 22.65
N GLN A 183 4.45 12.78 22.61
CA GLN A 183 5.70 12.58 21.86
C GLN A 183 5.51 12.78 20.35
N ARG A 184 4.30 12.57 19.81
CA ARG A 184 4.01 12.89 18.41
C ARG A 184 4.18 14.39 18.10
N LEU A 185 3.95 15.29 19.06
CA LEU A 185 4.15 16.73 18.89
C LEU A 185 5.64 17.12 18.84
N GLU A 186 6.53 16.27 19.35
CA GLU A 186 8.00 16.45 19.34
C GLU A 186 8.62 16.09 17.97
N SER A 187 7.82 15.55 17.05
CA SER A 187 8.26 15.13 15.72
C SER A 187 8.75 16.31 14.88
N PRO A 188 9.92 16.23 14.22
CA PRO A 188 10.44 17.32 13.39
C PRO A 188 9.49 17.69 12.25
N ILE A 189 8.93 16.67 11.58
CA ILE A 189 7.97 16.77 10.48
C ILE A 189 6.49 16.83 10.95
N ILE A 190 6.23 17.43 12.11
CA ILE A 190 4.86 17.54 12.64
C ILE A 190 3.93 18.32 11.69
N GLY A 191 4.44 19.29 10.94
CA GLY A 191 3.70 20.02 9.91
C GLY A 191 3.18 19.09 8.81
N LEU A 192 4.08 18.37 8.14
CA LEU A 192 3.76 17.36 7.12
C LEU A 192 2.81 16.28 7.67
N LYS A 193 3.03 15.83 8.90
CA LYS A 193 2.16 14.87 9.59
C LYS A 193 0.76 15.41 9.90
N ASN A 194 0.58 16.72 9.99
CA ASN A 194 -0.73 17.37 10.13
C ASN A 194 -1.37 17.61 8.74
N PHE A 195 -0.59 18.03 7.75
CA PHE A 195 -1.03 18.26 6.37
C PHE A 195 -1.54 16.97 5.71
N ASN A 196 -0.75 15.90 5.72
CA ASN A 196 -1.18 14.58 5.20
C ASN A 196 -2.43 14.06 5.93
N ASN A 197 -2.62 14.43 7.20
CA ASN A 197 -3.80 14.09 7.97
C ASN A 197 -5.02 14.94 7.59
N TRP A 198 -4.82 16.19 7.14
CA TRP A 198 -5.84 17.09 6.62
C TRP A 198 -6.26 16.71 5.19
N VAL A 199 -5.32 16.42 4.28
CA VAL A 199 -5.61 15.93 2.92
C VAL A 199 -6.52 14.70 2.98
N LYS A 200 -6.20 13.72 3.83
CA LYS A 200 -7.08 12.55 4.07
C LYS A 200 -8.44 12.91 4.67
N SER A 201 -8.54 13.99 5.44
CA SER A 201 -9.82 14.48 5.96
C SER A 201 -10.67 15.11 4.86
N VAL A 202 -10.07 15.88 3.95
CA VAL A 202 -10.74 16.43 2.75
C VAL A 202 -11.25 15.29 1.85
N LEU A 203 -10.39 14.31 1.55
CA LEU A 203 -10.74 13.16 0.71
C LEU A 203 -11.91 12.35 1.29
N ILE A 204 -11.88 12.06 2.59
CA ILE A 204 -12.96 11.34 3.28
C ILE A 204 -14.25 12.19 3.35
N SER A 205 -14.17 13.50 3.65
CA SER A 205 -15.34 14.39 3.63
C SER A 205 -15.98 14.49 2.24
N ARG A 206 -15.20 14.65 1.17
CA ARG A 206 -15.72 14.80 -0.20
C ARG A 206 -16.34 13.53 -0.75
N PHE A 207 -15.65 12.39 -0.61
CA PHE A 207 -16.01 11.18 -1.35
C PHE A 207 -16.67 10.10 -0.47
N ALA A 208 -16.24 9.92 0.78
CA ALA A 208 -16.84 8.90 1.65
C ALA A 208 -18.16 9.37 2.29
N HIS A 209 -18.23 10.58 2.84
CA HIS A 209 -19.45 11.05 3.55
C HIS A 209 -20.72 10.99 2.69
N PRO A 210 -20.76 11.46 1.42
CA PRO A 210 -21.99 11.44 0.62
C PRO A 210 -22.44 10.03 0.21
N VAL A 211 -21.53 9.06 0.22
CA VAL A 211 -21.79 7.66 -0.14
C VAL A 211 -22.26 6.88 1.08
N LEU A 212 -21.65 7.11 2.25
CA LEU A 212 -22.10 6.57 3.54
C LEU A 212 -23.49 7.08 3.94
N ALA A 213 -23.74 8.39 3.79
CA ALA A 213 -25.04 9.00 4.08
C ALA A 213 -26.18 8.51 3.17
N LYS A 214 -25.85 7.96 2.00
CA LYS A 214 -26.78 7.31 1.06
C LYS A 214 -26.79 5.78 1.18
N SER A 215 -26.08 5.20 2.15
CA SER A 215 -26.00 3.75 2.30
C SER A 215 -27.38 3.14 2.56
N PRO A 216 -27.75 2.03 1.89
CA PRO A 216 -28.93 1.25 2.27
C PRO A 216 -28.76 0.61 3.67
N SER A 217 -27.53 0.58 4.20
CA SER A 217 -27.16 -0.02 5.48
C SER A 217 -27.10 1.03 6.60
N SER A 218 -28.24 1.66 6.90
CA SER A 218 -28.38 2.57 8.05
C SER A 218 -29.07 1.89 9.24
N ASN A 219 -28.60 2.15 10.46
CA ASN A 219 -29.33 1.75 11.67
C ASN A 219 -30.39 2.81 11.98
N GLY A 220 -31.63 2.56 11.53
CA GLY A 220 -32.76 3.50 11.54
C GLY A 220 -33.33 3.89 12.92
N TYR A 221 -32.51 3.98 13.97
CA TYR A 221 -32.97 4.39 15.30
C TYR A 221 -33.10 5.91 15.43
N SER A 222 -34.03 6.48 14.67
CA SER A 222 -34.52 7.87 14.82
C SER A 222 -35.49 7.99 16.00
N GLY A 223 -35.11 7.44 17.17
CA GLY A 223 -35.96 7.39 18.36
C GLY A 223 -36.30 8.80 18.89
N PRO A 224 -37.55 9.07 19.33
CA PRO A 224 -37.97 10.38 19.82
C PRO A 224 -37.42 10.65 21.25
N GLY A 225 -36.10 10.82 21.37
CA GLY A 225 -35.42 11.09 22.63
C GLY A 225 -33.91 11.31 22.48
N ARG A 226 -33.46 12.55 22.69
CA ARG A 226 -32.04 12.96 22.88
C ARG A 226 -30.98 12.30 21.97
N GLY A 227 -31.01 12.65 20.69
CA GLY A 227 -29.78 13.01 19.95
C GLY A 227 -28.81 11.88 19.52
N GLY A 228 -29.19 10.61 19.66
CA GLY A 228 -28.42 9.50 19.08
C GLY A 228 -28.52 9.49 17.55
N ARG A 229 -27.54 10.06 16.84
CA ARG A 229 -27.36 9.80 15.40
C ARG A 229 -26.88 8.35 15.23
N GLY A 230 -27.74 7.49 14.69
CA GLY A 230 -27.34 6.15 14.25
C GLY A 230 -26.33 6.24 13.10
N GLY A 231 -25.37 5.32 13.06
CA GLY A 231 -24.38 5.24 11.99
C GLY A 231 -24.96 4.66 10.69
N SER A 232 -24.36 5.03 9.57
CA SER A 232 -24.72 4.58 8.22
C SER A 232 -23.53 4.03 7.44
N GLY A 233 -23.72 2.89 6.81
CA GLY A 233 -22.80 2.29 5.86
C GLY A 233 -21.58 1.58 6.46
N LYS A 234 -20.93 0.79 5.60
CA LYS A 234 -19.76 -0.03 5.95
C LYS A 234 -18.50 0.49 5.22
N VAL A 235 -17.40 0.61 5.96
CA VAL A 235 -16.08 0.99 5.42
C VAL A 235 -15.10 -0.18 5.53
N LEU A 236 -14.30 -0.39 4.50
CA LEU A 236 -13.09 -1.22 4.52
C LEU A 236 -11.86 -0.30 4.46
N ASP A 237 -10.97 -0.41 5.44
CA ASP A 237 -9.73 0.37 5.54
C ASP A 237 -8.55 -0.60 5.38
N MET A 238 -8.02 -0.68 4.16
CA MET A 238 -6.95 -1.59 3.75
C MET A 238 -5.59 -0.90 3.93
N GLY A 239 -4.70 -1.53 4.70
CA GLY A 239 -3.51 -0.85 5.23
C GLY A 239 -3.89 0.13 6.33
N CYS A 240 -4.80 -0.24 7.24
CA CYS A 240 -5.28 0.65 8.31
C CYS A 240 -4.18 1.07 9.30
N GLY A 241 -3.02 0.40 9.27
CA GLY A 241 -1.91 0.58 10.18
C GLY A 241 -2.39 0.57 11.63
N LYS A 242 -1.91 1.55 12.40
CA LYS A 242 -2.25 1.79 13.81
C LYS A 242 -3.58 2.51 14.01
N GLY A 243 -4.51 2.43 13.04
CA GLY A 243 -5.81 3.10 13.12
C GLY A 243 -5.71 4.63 13.08
N GLY A 244 -4.93 5.19 12.14
CA GLY A 244 -4.72 6.64 12.02
C GLY A 244 -5.95 7.44 11.60
N ASP A 245 -6.93 6.79 10.97
CA ASP A 245 -8.12 7.42 10.39
C ASP A 245 -9.41 7.15 11.19
N MET A 246 -9.32 6.44 12.32
CA MET A 246 -10.44 6.09 13.21
C MET A 246 -11.36 7.28 13.56
N THR A 247 -10.75 8.42 13.89
CA THR A 247 -11.47 9.66 14.25
C THR A 247 -12.12 10.34 13.04
N LYS A 248 -11.71 10.02 11.81
CA LYS A 248 -12.39 10.45 10.57
C LYS A 248 -13.63 9.60 10.33
N TRP A 249 -13.50 8.28 10.43
CA TRP A 249 -14.63 7.34 10.33
C TRP A 249 -15.72 7.59 11.38
N ALA A 250 -15.34 7.99 12.61
CA ALA A 250 -16.30 8.44 13.62
C ALA A 250 -17.03 9.74 13.24
N LYS A 251 -16.34 10.72 12.63
CA LYS A 251 -16.95 11.97 12.14
C LYS A 251 -17.84 11.77 10.91
N ALA A 252 -17.52 10.77 10.09
CA ALA A 252 -18.34 10.31 8.97
C ALA A 252 -19.66 9.65 9.41
N HIS A 253 -19.86 9.40 10.72
CA HIS A 253 -20.96 8.61 11.27
C HIS A 253 -21.09 7.23 10.59
N VAL A 254 -19.97 6.55 10.33
CA VAL A 254 -19.99 5.18 9.80
C VAL A 254 -20.76 4.24 10.75
N ARG A 255 -21.43 3.21 10.23
CA ARG A 255 -22.00 2.16 11.08
C ARG A 255 -20.93 1.15 11.52
N GLU A 256 -20.09 0.74 10.58
CA GLU A 256 -19.28 -0.47 10.67
C GLU A 256 -17.94 -0.30 9.92
N LEU A 257 -16.82 -0.64 10.56
CA LEU A 257 -15.46 -0.52 10.02
C LEU A 257 -14.72 -1.86 10.01
N PHE A 258 -14.07 -2.20 8.90
CA PHE A 258 -13.15 -3.33 8.79
C PHE A 258 -11.74 -2.79 8.56
N GLY A 259 -10.93 -2.77 9.63
CA GLY A 259 -9.51 -2.43 9.53
C GLY A 259 -8.69 -3.69 9.23
N VAL A 260 -7.88 -3.63 8.17
CA VAL A 260 -7.00 -4.75 7.79
C VAL A 260 -5.61 -4.23 7.50
N ASP A 261 -4.61 -4.89 8.06
CA ASP A 261 -3.20 -4.59 7.80
C ASP A 261 -2.38 -5.89 7.85
N ILE A 262 -1.21 -5.89 7.22
CA ILE A 262 -0.28 -7.02 7.24
C ILE A 262 0.58 -7.04 8.51
N ALA A 263 0.78 -5.89 9.16
CA ALA A 263 1.54 -5.75 10.40
C ALA A 263 0.64 -5.97 11.63
N ALA A 264 0.58 -7.21 12.13
CA ALA A 264 -0.30 -7.61 13.25
C ALA A 264 -0.20 -6.71 14.49
N VAL A 265 0.98 -6.22 14.87
CA VAL A 265 1.14 -5.31 16.02
C VAL A 265 0.47 -3.96 15.77
N SER A 266 0.45 -3.49 14.52
CA SER A 266 -0.30 -2.30 14.13
C SER A 266 -1.82 -2.55 14.14
N VAL A 267 -2.29 -3.73 13.72
CA VAL A 267 -3.71 -4.13 13.83
C VAL A 267 -4.18 -4.15 15.28
N ASP A 268 -3.38 -4.70 16.19
CA ASP A 268 -3.72 -4.74 17.62
C ASP A 268 -3.71 -3.33 18.24
N GLN A 269 -2.76 -2.47 17.86
CA GLN A 269 -2.77 -1.05 18.24
C GLN A 269 -3.99 -0.30 17.69
N ALA A 270 -4.45 -0.60 16.47
CA ALA A 270 -5.68 -0.05 15.90
C ALA A 270 -6.92 -0.51 16.70
N ARG A 271 -6.98 -1.79 17.11
CA ARG A 271 -8.07 -2.32 17.95
C ARG A 271 -8.12 -1.60 19.30
N SER A 272 -7.01 -1.54 20.03
CA SER A 272 -6.96 -0.85 21.33
C SER A 272 -7.27 0.65 21.21
N ARG A 273 -6.90 1.30 20.10
CA ARG A 273 -7.24 2.69 19.82
C ARG A 273 -8.73 2.91 19.56
N TRP A 274 -9.43 1.96 18.92
CA TRP A 274 -10.89 1.97 18.78
C TRP A 274 -11.59 1.68 20.12
N GLU A 275 -11.10 0.70 20.87
CA GLU A 275 -11.63 0.34 22.20
C GLU A 275 -11.60 1.53 23.17
N SER A 276 -10.52 2.31 23.15
CA SER A 276 -10.34 3.50 24.00
C SER A 276 -11.07 4.77 23.53
N MET A 277 -11.79 4.76 22.40
CA MET A 277 -12.50 5.95 21.91
C MET A 277 -13.63 6.39 22.85
N ARG A 278 -13.65 7.68 23.21
CA ARG A 278 -14.77 8.32 23.90
C ARG A 278 -15.84 8.78 22.92
N GLY A 279 -17.11 8.60 23.29
CA GLY A 279 -18.28 8.97 22.49
C GLY A 279 -18.97 7.76 21.83
N PRO A 280 -19.93 7.99 20.91
CA PRO A 280 -20.56 6.92 20.14
C PRO A 280 -19.51 6.18 19.29
N ARG A 281 -19.39 4.87 19.51
CA ARG A 281 -18.51 4.00 18.71
C ARG A 281 -19.31 3.31 17.62
N PHE A 282 -18.77 3.31 16.40
CA PHE A 282 -19.17 2.40 15.35
C PHE A 282 -18.69 0.98 15.68
N GLU A 283 -19.32 -0.04 15.10
CA GLU A 283 -18.84 -1.42 15.20
C GLU A 283 -17.54 -1.57 14.39
N ALA A 284 -16.51 -2.20 14.96
CA ALA A 284 -15.22 -2.35 14.27
C ALA A 284 -14.67 -3.77 14.34
N HIS A 285 -14.00 -4.18 13.28
CA HIS A 285 -13.38 -5.49 13.14
C HIS A 285 -11.94 -5.32 12.63
N PHE A 286 -10.99 -6.03 13.26
CA PHE A 286 -9.56 -5.85 13.04
C PHE A 286 -8.87 -7.20 12.87
N ALA A 287 -8.24 -7.41 11.71
CA ALA A 287 -7.57 -8.67 11.36
C ALA A 287 -6.21 -8.42 10.68
N ALA A 288 -5.25 -9.33 10.91
CA ALA A 288 -3.97 -9.33 10.23
C ALA A 288 -4.05 -10.15 8.93
N LEU A 289 -3.83 -9.52 7.78
CA LEU A 289 -3.90 -10.16 6.47
C LEU A 289 -3.05 -9.39 5.45
N ASP A 290 -2.34 -10.12 4.59
CA ASP A 290 -1.82 -9.57 3.34
C ASP A 290 -2.94 -9.48 2.29
N CYS A 291 -3.64 -8.34 2.24
CA CYS A 291 -4.70 -8.09 1.27
C CYS A 291 -4.22 -8.03 -0.21
N TYR A 292 -2.92 -8.18 -0.45
CA TYR A 292 -2.34 -8.22 -1.80
C TYR A 292 -1.97 -9.66 -2.23
N THR A 293 -1.97 -10.64 -1.33
CA THR A 293 -1.80 -12.06 -1.70
C THR A 293 -2.94 -12.97 -1.26
N GLU A 294 -3.81 -12.51 -0.35
CA GLU A 294 -4.87 -13.33 0.26
C GLU A 294 -6.25 -12.64 0.21
N PRO A 295 -7.36 -13.40 0.01
CA PRO A 295 -8.71 -12.85 -0.01
C PRO A 295 -9.23 -12.52 1.40
N LEU A 296 -10.05 -11.47 1.52
CA LEU A 296 -10.66 -11.03 2.79
C LEU A 296 -11.44 -12.14 3.54
N SER A 297 -11.92 -13.17 2.84
CA SER A 297 -12.58 -14.35 3.43
C SER A 297 -11.68 -15.22 4.31
N LYS A 298 -10.35 -15.02 4.28
CA LYS A 298 -9.42 -15.60 5.27
C LYS A 298 -9.36 -14.82 6.59
N ALA A 299 -9.76 -13.54 6.58
CA ALA A 299 -9.78 -12.68 7.76
C ALA A 299 -11.18 -12.57 8.41
N PHE A 300 -12.25 -12.62 7.61
CA PHE A 300 -13.62 -12.41 8.09
C PHE A 300 -14.58 -13.48 7.58
N SER A 301 -15.52 -13.88 8.43
CA SER A 301 -16.52 -14.90 8.09
C SER A 301 -17.47 -14.42 6.96
N PRO A 302 -18.06 -15.35 6.18
CA PRO A 302 -19.01 -15.00 5.13
C PRO A 302 -20.17 -14.12 5.62
N ALA A 303 -20.65 -14.31 6.85
CA ALA A 303 -21.70 -13.47 7.44
C ALA A 303 -21.29 -11.98 7.58
N LYS A 304 -20.03 -11.70 7.97
CA LYS A 304 -19.50 -10.34 8.07
C LYS A 304 -19.27 -9.68 6.71
N LEU A 305 -18.95 -10.48 5.70
CA LEU A 305 -18.71 -10.03 4.32
C LEU A 305 -19.97 -10.06 3.43
N ALA A 306 -21.11 -10.57 3.94
CA ALA A 306 -22.35 -10.73 3.16
C ALA A 306 -22.99 -9.40 2.75
N GLN A 307 -22.86 -8.36 3.58
CA GLN A 307 -23.19 -6.99 3.18
C GLN A 307 -21.95 -6.31 2.60
N PRO A 308 -22.01 -5.76 1.37
CA PRO A 308 -20.90 -5.07 0.75
C PRO A 308 -20.58 -3.75 1.45
N PHE A 309 -19.36 -3.26 1.25
CA PHE A 309 -18.89 -1.95 1.64
C PHE A 309 -19.49 -0.84 0.78
N ASP A 310 -19.70 0.31 1.39
CA ASP A 310 -20.00 1.58 0.72
C ASP A 310 -18.71 2.28 0.26
N VAL A 311 -17.64 2.10 1.02
CA VAL A 311 -16.34 2.76 0.83
C VAL A 311 -15.21 1.77 1.07
N VAL A 312 -14.21 1.76 0.18
CA VAL A 312 -12.89 1.17 0.44
C VAL A 312 -11.85 2.30 0.50
N SER A 313 -10.94 2.20 1.45
CA SER A 313 -9.89 3.19 1.74
C SER A 313 -8.51 2.52 1.69
N MET A 314 -7.55 3.16 1.00
CA MET A 314 -6.15 2.75 0.92
C MET A 314 -5.21 3.96 1.04
N GLN A 315 -4.82 4.28 2.26
CA GLN A 315 -4.08 5.50 2.58
C GLN A 315 -2.59 5.23 2.72
N PHE A 316 -1.77 5.70 1.79
CA PHE A 316 -0.30 5.50 1.79
C PHE A 316 0.15 4.03 1.83
N CYS A 317 -0.60 3.13 1.19
CA CYS A 317 -0.33 1.69 1.25
C CYS A 317 -0.45 0.93 -0.10
N MET A 318 -1.09 1.51 -1.11
CA MET A 318 -1.45 0.81 -2.35
C MET A 318 -0.23 0.48 -3.23
N HIS A 319 0.82 1.29 -3.17
CA HIS A 319 2.07 1.10 -3.92
C HIS A 319 2.78 -0.23 -3.57
N TYR A 320 2.64 -0.74 -2.33
CA TYR A 320 3.18 -2.06 -1.95
C TYR A 320 2.58 -3.23 -2.76
N ALA A 321 1.38 -3.06 -3.35
CA ALA A 321 0.77 -4.07 -4.20
C ALA A 321 1.38 -4.14 -5.62
N PHE A 322 2.14 -3.12 -6.05
CA PHE A 322 2.67 -3.02 -7.41
C PHE A 322 3.99 -3.75 -7.64
N GLU A 323 4.47 -4.53 -6.66
CA GLU A 323 5.58 -5.49 -6.80
C GLU A 323 5.34 -6.46 -7.98
N THR A 324 4.10 -6.93 -8.16
CA THR A 324 3.71 -7.85 -9.24
C THR A 324 2.29 -7.56 -9.71
N VAL A 325 1.98 -7.90 -10.97
CA VAL A 325 0.61 -7.81 -11.51
C VAL A 325 -0.37 -8.72 -10.75
N GLN A 326 0.10 -9.86 -10.21
CA GLN A 326 -0.69 -10.76 -9.39
C GLN A 326 -1.13 -10.09 -8.08
N LYS A 327 -0.23 -9.36 -7.41
CA LYS A 327 -0.57 -8.61 -6.18
C LYS A 327 -1.55 -7.47 -6.46
N ALA A 328 -1.30 -6.67 -7.49
CA ALA A 328 -2.21 -5.60 -7.90
C ALA A 328 -3.61 -6.13 -8.31
N ARG A 329 -3.70 -7.31 -8.94
CA ARG A 329 -5.00 -7.95 -9.26
C ARG A 329 -5.70 -8.56 -8.04
N CYS A 330 -4.97 -9.14 -7.09
CA CYS A 330 -5.55 -9.63 -5.83
C CYS A 330 -6.09 -8.47 -4.97
N MET A 331 -5.35 -7.36 -4.92
CA MET A 331 -5.79 -6.11 -4.32
C MET A 331 -7.11 -5.60 -4.94
N LEU A 332 -7.16 -5.45 -6.27
CA LEU A 332 -8.37 -4.99 -6.98
C LEU A 332 -9.56 -5.93 -6.83
N GLU A 333 -9.32 -7.25 -6.76
CA GLU A 333 -10.37 -8.23 -6.43
C GLU A 333 -10.90 -8.01 -5.01
N ASN A 334 -10.04 -7.85 -4.00
CA ASN A 334 -10.45 -7.57 -2.61
C ASN A 334 -11.23 -6.25 -2.50
N VAL A 335 -10.82 -5.19 -3.21
CA VAL A 335 -11.54 -3.91 -3.30
C VAL A 335 -12.91 -4.12 -3.97
N SER A 336 -12.94 -4.55 -5.23
CA SER A 336 -14.17 -4.52 -6.02
C SER A 336 -15.16 -5.61 -5.64
N ARG A 337 -14.72 -6.84 -5.31
CA ARG A 337 -15.65 -7.94 -4.93
C ARG A 337 -16.57 -7.54 -3.78
N HIS A 338 -16.04 -6.77 -2.83
CA HIS A 338 -16.76 -6.40 -1.62
C HIS A 338 -17.31 -4.96 -1.63
N LEU A 339 -16.95 -4.10 -2.59
CA LEU A 339 -17.57 -2.78 -2.78
C LEU A 339 -18.89 -2.89 -3.57
N ARG A 340 -19.93 -2.15 -3.18
CA ARG A 340 -21.19 -2.07 -3.95
C ARG A 340 -21.08 -1.16 -5.18
N THR A 341 -21.97 -1.34 -6.16
CA THR A 341 -22.22 -0.33 -7.22
C THR A 341 -22.64 1.01 -6.59
N GLY A 342 -22.15 2.11 -7.16
CA GLY A 342 -22.25 3.46 -6.60
C GLY A 342 -21.52 3.63 -5.26
N GLY A 343 -20.63 2.69 -4.91
CA GLY A 343 -19.67 2.80 -3.81
C GLY A 343 -18.33 3.34 -4.32
N VAL A 344 -17.50 3.87 -3.42
CA VAL A 344 -16.23 4.50 -3.80
C VAL A 344 -14.99 3.79 -3.25
N PHE A 345 -13.91 3.84 -4.01
CA PHE A 345 -12.57 3.44 -3.61
C PHE A 345 -11.67 4.68 -3.58
N ILE A 346 -11.14 5.04 -2.41
CA ILE A 346 -10.35 6.25 -2.19
C ILE A 346 -8.96 5.92 -1.66
N GLY A 347 -7.96 6.75 -1.97
CA GLY A 347 -6.61 6.52 -1.46
C GLY A 347 -5.61 7.63 -1.74
N THR A 348 -4.39 7.42 -1.25
CA THR A 348 -3.23 8.28 -1.46
C THR A 348 -2.00 7.44 -1.82
N ILE A 349 -1.25 7.86 -2.84
CA ILE A 349 -0.07 7.17 -3.36
C ILE A 349 0.98 8.17 -3.87
N PRO A 350 2.27 7.78 -3.88
CA PRO A 350 3.30 8.52 -4.60
C PRO A 350 2.94 8.70 -6.07
N ASN A 351 3.19 9.90 -6.61
CA ASN A 351 2.94 10.27 -7.99
C ASN A 351 4.03 9.68 -8.89
N ALA A 352 3.68 8.67 -9.69
CA ALA A 352 4.64 8.01 -10.57
C ALA A 352 5.29 8.95 -11.60
N ASP A 353 4.62 10.05 -11.95
CA ASP A 353 5.11 11.00 -12.95
C ASP A 353 6.31 11.78 -12.36
N ILE A 354 6.12 12.45 -11.21
CA ILE A 354 7.18 13.14 -10.43
C ILE A 354 8.32 12.18 -10.04
N LEU A 355 8.00 10.96 -9.60
CA LEU A 355 9.02 9.97 -9.19
C LEU A 355 9.95 9.55 -10.33
N LEU A 356 9.46 9.56 -11.58
CA LEU A 356 10.24 9.21 -12.76
C LEU A 356 10.96 10.42 -13.36
N GLU A 357 10.37 11.61 -13.26
CA GLU A 357 11.00 12.89 -13.63
C GLU A 357 12.28 13.11 -12.82
N HIS A 358 12.21 13.10 -11.48
CA HIS A 358 13.39 13.23 -10.61
C HIS A 358 14.45 12.12 -10.84
N LEU A 359 14.06 10.93 -11.35
CA LEU A 359 14.99 9.84 -11.68
C LEU A 359 15.74 10.08 -13.01
N ASP A 360 15.12 10.80 -13.93
CA ASP A 360 15.67 11.18 -15.24
C ASP A 360 16.48 12.49 -15.18
N GLU A 361 16.17 13.40 -14.25
CA GLU A 361 16.99 14.58 -13.95
C GLU A 361 18.35 14.25 -13.32
N LEU A 362 18.48 13.11 -12.63
CA LEU A 362 19.76 12.65 -12.11
C LEU A 362 20.77 12.44 -13.25
N PRO A 363 22.07 12.80 -13.09
CA PRO A 363 23.08 12.63 -14.13
C PRO A 363 23.12 11.20 -14.73
N PRO A 364 23.31 11.04 -16.06
CA PRO A 364 23.26 9.74 -16.72
C PRO A 364 24.24 8.70 -16.17
N ASP A 365 25.39 9.15 -15.67
CA ASP A 365 26.51 8.38 -15.12
C ASP A 365 26.48 8.19 -13.60
N LYS A 366 25.43 8.65 -12.91
CA LYS A 366 25.32 8.58 -11.44
C LYS A 366 24.91 7.18 -10.95
N ASP A 367 25.85 6.44 -10.33
CA ASP A 367 25.59 5.14 -9.68
C ASP A 367 24.52 5.22 -8.55
N ASP A 368 24.54 6.28 -7.73
CA ASP A 368 23.53 6.46 -6.68
C ASP A 368 22.26 7.13 -7.25
N LEU A 369 21.30 6.30 -7.68
CA LEU A 369 19.96 6.68 -8.15
C LEU A 369 19.06 7.23 -7.02
N SER A 370 19.62 8.10 -6.20
CA SER A 370 18.99 8.77 -5.05
C SER A 370 18.67 10.24 -5.32
N PHE A 371 17.49 10.68 -4.86
CA PHE A 371 17.08 12.08 -4.73
C PHE A 371 16.28 12.33 -3.43
N GLY A 372 15.94 13.59 -3.16
CA GLY A 372 15.27 14.04 -1.93
C GLY A 372 16.09 15.07 -1.15
N ASN A 373 15.61 15.42 0.04
CA ASN A 373 16.07 16.57 0.84
C ASN A 373 16.40 16.18 2.30
N SER A 374 16.27 17.10 3.27
CA SER A 374 16.59 16.81 4.68
C SER A 374 15.52 15.98 5.42
N VAL A 375 14.28 15.91 4.90
CA VAL A 375 13.18 15.17 5.54
C VAL A 375 12.82 13.87 4.83
N TYR A 376 12.98 13.76 3.51
CA TYR A 376 12.71 12.52 2.75
C TYR A 376 13.85 12.15 1.81
N LYS A 377 13.99 10.85 1.51
CA LYS A 377 14.93 10.34 0.51
C LYS A 377 14.30 9.18 -0.26
N ILE A 378 14.45 9.21 -1.58
CA ILE A 378 14.04 8.15 -2.50
C ILE A 378 15.28 7.61 -3.21
N ARG A 379 15.40 6.29 -3.33
CA ARG A 379 16.49 5.63 -4.06
C ARG A 379 15.98 4.49 -4.92
N PHE A 380 16.07 4.63 -6.23
CA PHE A 380 15.70 3.57 -7.18
C PHE A 380 16.73 2.44 -7.21
N GLU A 381 16.28 1.23 -7.56
CA GLU A 381 17.19 0.11 -7.88
C GLU A 381 17.60 0.08 -9.36
N ASN A 382 16.86 0.76 -10.25
CA ASN A 382 17.17 0.80 -11.69
C ASN A 382 16.54 2.03 -12.39
N ARG A 383 17.27 2.63 -13.35
CA ARG A 383 16.80 3.72 -14.23
C ARG A 383 16.24 3.22 -15.56
N ASP A 384 16.97 2.35 -16.25
CA ASP A 384 16.74 2.06 -17.68
C ASP A 384 15.52 1.15 -17.89
N SER A 385 15.38 0.13 -17.05
CA SER A 385 14.17 -0.69 -16.98
C SER A 385 13.16 -0.01 -16.05
N LYS A 386 12.12 0.58 -16.66
CA LYS A 386 11.00 1.23 -15.97
C LYS A 386 9.69 0.42 -16.11
N PRO A 387 9.64 -0.86 -15.65
CA PRO A 387 8.53 -1.76 -15.91
C PRO A 387 7.19 -1.29 -15.33
N MET A 388 6.08 -1.92 -15.75
CA MET A 388 4.73 -1.60 -15.28
C MET A 388 4.43 -2.09 -13.86
N PHE A 389 5.21 -3.06 -13.37
CA PHE A 389 5.17 -3.64 -12.03
C PHE A 389 6.61 -3.95 -11.60
N GLY A 390 6.88 -3.94 -10.29
CA GLY A 390 8.20 -4.24 -9.75
C GLY A 390 9.27 -3.16 -10.02
N HIS A 391 8.92 -2.00 -10.58
CA HIS A 391 9.85 -0.86 -10.66
C HIS A 391 10.03 -0.28 -9.26
N LYS A 392 11.11 -0.70 -8.60
CA LYS A 392 11.31 -0.57 -7.17
C LYS A 392 12.17 0.64 -6.80
N TYR A 393 11.74 1.32 -5.75
CA TYR A 393 12.54 2.30 -5.01
C TYR A 393 12.48 2.01 -3.51
N TRP A 394 13.41 2.61 -2.78
CA TRP A 394 13.48 2.60 -1.33
C TRP A 394 13.08 3.97 -0.81
N PHE A 395 12.15 4.01 0.14
CA PHE A 395 11.60 5.24 0.70
C PHE A 395 12.05 5.45 2.16
N PHE A 396 12.56 6.65 2.44
CA PHE A 396 12.85 7.20 3.76
C PHE A 396 12.02 8.47 3.95
N LEU A 397 11.42 8.62 5.14
CA LEU A 397 10.78 9.86 5.59
C LEU A 397 10.98 10.02 7.11
N GLN A 398 11.67 11.09 7.50
CA GLN A 398 12.15 11.35 8.87
C GLN A 398 11.06 11.14 9.93
N ASP A 399 11.30 10.24 10.91
CA ASP A 399 10.31 9.84 11.93
C ASP A 399 8.93 9.42 11.36
N ALA A 400 8.87 8.92 10.14
CA ALA A 400 7.68 8.27 9.58
C ALA A 400 8.02 6.86 9.10
N VAL A 401 8.94 6.78 8.13
CA VAL A 401 9.35 5.58 7.39
C VAL A 401 10.89 5.55 7.33
N GLU A 402 11.51 4.38 7.55
CA GLU A 402 12.99 4.30 7.63
C GLU A 402 13.62 3.99 6.27
N ASN A 403 13.54 2.76 5.80
CA ASN A 403 14.10 2.37 4.51
C ASN A 403 13.26 1.22 3.97
N VAL A 404 12.06 1.57 3.50
CA VAL A 404 11.02 0.60 3.14
C VAL A 404 10.94 0.48 1.62
N PRO A 405 10.85 -0.75 1.07
CA PRO A 405 10.72 -0.96 -0.37
C PRO A 405 9.30 -0.63 -0.87
N GLU A 406 9.23 0.21 -1.91
CA GLU A 406 8.01 0.69 -2.56
C GLU A 406 8.13 0.53 -4.09
N TYR A 407 7.00 0.60 -4.80
CA TYR A 407 6.93 0.33 -6.25
C TYR A 407 6.15 1.43 -6.98
N VAL A 408 6.59 1.79 -8.19
CA VAL A 408 5.98 2.87 -8.99
C VAL A 408 4.58 2.47 -9.47
N VAL A 409 3.57 3.28 -9.10
CA VAL A 409 2.18 3.08 -9.52
C VAL A 409 1.87 3.94 -10.75
N ARG A 410 2.23 3.44 -11.93
CA ARG A 410 1.92 4.13 -13.20
C ARG A 410 0.41 4.32 -13.35
N TRP A 411 -0.03 5.58 -13.35
CA TRP A 411 -1.44 5.95 -13.20
C TRP A 411 -2.35 5.34 -14.28
N GLU A 412 -1.99 5.48 -15.57
CA GLU A 412 -2.80 4.93 -16.68
C GLU A 412 -2.92 3.40 -16.64
N ASN A 413 -1.84 2.70 -16.28
CA ASN A 413 -1.86 1.24 -16.09
C ASN A 413 -2.79 0.85 -14.92
N PHE A 414 -2.76 1.60 -13.82
CA PHE A 414 -3.69 1.38 -12.70
C PHE A 414 -5.15 1.67 -13.08
N VAL A 415 -5.44 2.75 -13.83
CA VAL A 415 -6.79 3.06 -14.35
C VAL A 415 -7.28 1.96 -15.30
N GLN A 416 -6.43 1.49 -16.21
CA GLN A 416 -6.77 0.41 -17.13
C GLN A 416 -7.08 -0.90 -16.37
N MET A 417 -6.27 -1.26 -15.37
CA MET A 417 -6.55 -2.41 -14.51
C MET A 417 -7.84 -2.23 -13.71
N ALA A 418 -8.10 -1.04 -13.15
CA ALA A 418 -9.28 -0.75 -12.35
C ALA A 418 -10.58 -0.93 -13.17
N ALA A 419 -10.56 -0.60 -14.46
CA ALA A 419 -11.69 -0.77 -15.37
C ALA A 419 -12.12 -2.24 -15.58
N ASP A 420 -11.19 -3.22 -15.52
CA ASP A 420 -11.53 -4.65 -15.51
C ASP A 420 -12.52 -4.97 -14.37
N TYR A 421 -12.28 -4.37 -13.20
CA TYR A 421 -13.04 -4.55 -11.96
C TYR A 421 -14.19 -3.53 -11.79
N LYS A 422 -14.55 -2.81 -12.86
CA LYS A 422 -15.60 -1.77 -12.93
C LYS A 422 -15.38 -0.57 -12.00
N LEU A 423 -14.14 -0.30 -11.63
CA LEU A 423 -13.74 0.89 -10.89
C LEU A 423 -13.30 1.95 -11.92
N TYR A 424 -13.96 3.11 -11.90
CA TYR A 424 -13.69 4.21 -12.84
C TYR A 424 -13.26 5.47 -12.06
N PRO A 425 -12.18 6.17 -12.46
CA PRO A 425 -11.69 7.33 -11.72
C PRO A 425 -12.70 8.47 -11.77
N VAL A 426 -12.85 9.15 -10.63
CA VAL A 426 -13.66 10.37 -10.47
C VAL A 426 -12.86 11.52 -9.83
N TYR A 427 -11.62 11.28 -9.42
CA TYR A 427 -10.69 12.27 -8.87
C TYR A 427 -9.23 11.76 -8.94
N LYS A 428 -8.28 12.61 -9.38
CA LYS A 428 -6.81 12.41 -9.29
C LYS A 428 -6.16 13.79 -9.23
N GLU A 429 -5.81 14.25 -8.03
CA GLU A 429 -5.15 15.55 -7.83
C GLU A 429 -3.91 15.38 -6.94
N GLU A 430 -2.86 16.15 -7.22
CA GLU A 430 -1.64 16.23 -6.42
C GLU A 430 -1.90 16.96 -5.10
N PHE A 431 -1.12 16.67 -4.07
CA PHE A 431 -1.39 17.19 -2.72
C PHE A 431 -1.42 18.72 -2.64
N HIS A 432 -0.65 19.44 -3.46
CA HIS A 432 -0.75 20.90 -3.58
C HIS A 432 -2.05 21.36 -4.26
N GLN A 433 -2.54 20.67 -5.29
CA GLN A 433 -3.84 20.92 -5.92
C GLN A 433 -5.00 20.66 -4.93
N VAL A 434 -4.95 19.57 -4.17
CA VAL A 434 -5.91 19.31 -3.07
C VAL A 434 -5.88 20.42 -2.03
N PHE A 435 -4.71 21.02 -1.77
CA PHE A 435 -4.61 22.17 -0.88
C PHE A 435 -5.19 23.45 -1.49
N GLU A 436 -4.83 23.78 -2.73
CA GLU A 436 -5.32 24.97 -3.45
C GLU A 436 -6.86 24.96 -3.59
N GLU A 437 -7.46 23.83 -4.00
CA GLU A 437 -8.91 23.66 -4.13
C GLU A 437 -9.67 23.94 -2.81
N HIS A 438 -9.05 23.71 -1.64
CA HIS A 438 -9.78 23.60 -0.36
C HIS A 438 -9.30 24.50 0.76
N GLN A 439 -8.17 25.21 0.62
CA GLN A 439 -7.62 26.06 1.67
C GLN A 439 -8.59 27.18 2.10
N GLU A 440 -9.42 27.68 1.18
CA GLU A 440 -10.49 28.65 1.43
C GLU A 440 -11.90 28.04 1.58
N HIS A 441 -12.05 26.72 1.44
CA HIS A 441 -13.38 26.08 1.49
C HIS A 441 -13.98 26.18 2.91
N PRO A 442 -15.26 26.59 3.09
CA PRO A 442 -15.84 26.84 4.41
C PRO A 442 -15.82 25.66 5.40
N GLU A 443 -15.80 24.41 4.93
CA GLU A 443 -15.64 23.22 5.80
C GLU A 443 -14.17 22.99 6.20
N PHE A 444 -13.23 23.28 5.29
CA PHE A 444 -11.84 22.82 5.37
C PHE A 444 -10.86 23.88 5.85
N LYS A 445 -11.13 25.18 5.63
CA LYS A 445 -10.36 26.29 6.23
C LYS A 445 -10.39 26.24 7.79
N PRO A 446 -11.55 26.05 8.46
CA PRO A 446 -11.60 25.85 9.90
C PRO A 446 -11.08 24.47 10.34
N LEU A 447 -10.70 23.59 9.41
CA LEU A 447 -10.03 22.33 9.70
C LEU A 447 -8.50 22.47 9.63
N LEU A 448 -7.94 23.23 8.67
CA LEU A 448 -6.51 23.54 8.57
C LEU A 448 -5.94 24.09 9.89
N VAL A 449 -6.53 25.19 10.38
CA VAL A 449 -6.10 25.89 11.62
C VAL A 449 -6.20 24.97 12.83
N ARG A 450 -7.35 24.28 12.97
CA ARG A 450 -7.65 23.35 14.07
C ARG A 450 -6.76 22.10 14.05
N MET A 451 -6.25 21.71 12.89
CA MET A 451 -5.30 20.61 12.74
C MET A 451 -3.83 21.07 12.80
N LYS A 452 -3.57 22.37 13.00
CA LYS A 452 -2.23 22.96 13.02
C LYS A 452 -1.44 22.64 11.75
N VAL A 453 -2.09 22.83 10.60
CA VAL A 453 -1.46 22.85 9.27
C VAL A 453 -0.99 24.26 8.94
N VAL A 454 -1.89 25.23 9.16
CA VAL A 454 -1.58 26.66 9.18
C VAL A 454 -1.94 27.23 10.56
N ASP A 455 -1.41 28.39 10.91
CA ASP A 455 -1.73 29.11 12.13
C ASP A 455 -3.02 29.97 12.00
N THR A 456 -3.26 30.91 12.93
CA THR A 456 -4.41 31.84 12.84
C THR A 456 -4.24 32.97 11.83
N ASN A 457 -3.02 33.25 11.39
CA ASN A 457 -2.68 34.29 10.41
C ASN A 457 -2.64 33.75 8.98
N GLY A 458 -2.47 32.44 8.81
CA GLY A 458 -2.35 31.73 7.53
C GLY A 458 -0.94 31.23 7.22
N GLU A 459 0.01 31.35 8.15
CA GLU A 459 1.38 30.86 7.98
C GLU A 459 1.42 29.33 8.11
N SER A 460 2.18 28.66 7.25
CA SER A 460 2.30 27.20 7.28
C SER A 460 3.18 26.70 8.43
N ALA A 461 2.81 25.56 9.02
CA ALA A 461 3.65 24.81 9.95
C ALA A 461 4.72 23.95 9.24
N MET A 462 4.76 23.97 7.91
CA MET A 462 5.72 23.25 7.06
C MET A 462 6.74 24.20 6.44
N ASP A 463 8.00 23.77 6.47
CA ASP A 463 9.11 24.34 5.70
C ASP A 463 9.12 23.79 4.26
N GLU A 464 10.02 24.33 3.43
CA GLU A 464 10.16 24.01 2.00
C GLU A 464 10.41 22.50 1.78
N ASP A 465 11.33 21.90 2.54
CA ASP A 465 11.61 20.46 2.52
C ASP A 465 10.35 19.60 2.81
N GLN A 466 9.52 20.00 3.78
CA GLN A 466 8.26 19.32 4.08
C GLN A 466 7.21 19.49 2.99
N TRP A 467 7.17 20.63 2.29
CA TRP A 467 6.26 20.84 1.15
C TRP A 467 6.67 19.99 -0.06
N GLU A 468 7.95 19.94 -0.40
CA GLU A 468 8.47 19.02 -1.44
C GLU A 468 8.08 17.57 -1.10
N ALA A 469 8.33 17.13 0.14
CA ALA A 469 7.96 15.80 0.63
C ALA A 469 6.45 15.52 0.73
N ALA A 470 5.60 16.55 0.66
CA ALA A 470 4.15 16.39 0.54
C ALA A 470 3.72 16.25 -0.93
N ASN A 471 4.35 17.01 -1.83
CA ASN A 471 3.96 17.13 -3.23
C ASN A 471 4.29 15.89 -4.07
N ILE A 472 5.15 14.99 -3.57
CA ILE A 472 5.37 13.66 -4.19
C ILE A 472 4.11 12.77 -4.19
N TYR A 473 3.00 13.17 -3.56
CA TYR A 473 1.78 12.35 -3.43
C TYR A 473 0.58 12.91 -4.24
N ILE A 474 -0.21 11.98 -4.81
CA ILE A 474 -1.56 12.24 -5.31
C ILE A 474 -2.62 11.63 -4.37
N ALA A 475 -3.79 12.26 -4.34
CA ALA A 475 -5.01 11.74 -3.75
C ALA A 475 -6.00 11.36 -4.87
N PHE A 476 -6.69 10.22 -4.72
CA PHE A 476 -7.60 9.72 -5.74
C PHE A 476 -8.93 9.22 -5.19
N ALA A 477 -9.93 9.19 -6.07
CA ALA A 477 -11.19 8.48 -5.86
C ALA A 477 -11.64 7.79 -7.15
N PHE A 478 -12.16 6.56 -7.02
CA PHE A 478 -12.84 5.79 -8.06
C PHE A 478 -14.27 5.49 -7.61
N GLU A 479 -15.21 5.44 -8.54
CA GLU A 479 -16.57 4.93 -8.36
C GLU A 479 -16.66 3.52 -8.95
N LYS A 480 -17.31 2.58 -8.24
CA LYS A 480 -17.67 1.28 -8.80
C LYS A 480 -19.01 1.36 -9.53
N ARG A 481 -19.07 0.86 -10.77
CA ARG A 481 -20.27 0.81 -11.61
C ARG A 481 -20.77 -0.63 -11.75
#